data_AF-A0A955F7I0-F1
#
_entry.id   AF-A0A955F7I0-F1
#
_cell.length_a   1.000
_cell.length_b   1.000
_cell.length_c   1.000
_cell.angle_alpha   90.00
_cell.angle_beta   90.00
_cell.angle_gamma   90.00
#
_symmetry.space_group_name_H-M   'P 1'
#
loop_
_entity.id
_entity.type
_entity.pdbx_description
1 polymer ?
#
loop_
_entity_poly.entity_id
_entity_poly.type
_entity_poly.pdbx_seq_one_letter_code
_entity_poly.pdbx_strand_id
1 'polypeptide(L)'
;MKITQIKQQVKNPERVSVFVDGKYSFSLTLDQLLSEKLKKDIELETERVKQLVKLSDEGKIRARALEWLLTRPHSTREFRDYLYRKKAEKDLIEKLVEE
;
A
#
# COMPACT_ATOMS: atom_id res chain seq x y z
N MET A 1 20.27 -1.21 -1.88
CA MET A 1 19.49 -0.87 -3.09
C MET A 1 19.17 0.62 -3.05
N LYS A 2 19.22 1.37 -4.15
CA LYS A 2 19.11 2.84 -4.11
C LYS A 2 17.81 3.34 -4.74
N ILE A 3 17.14 4.30 -4.11
CA ILE A 3 16.01 5.00 -4.75
C ILE A 3 16.55 5.89 -5.86
N THR A 4 16.28 5.48 -7.10
CA THR A 4 16.73 6.18 -8.31
C THR A 4 15.73 7.25 -8.74
N GLN A 5 14.44 7.00 -8.53
CA GLN A 5 13.41 7.94 -8.96
C GLN A 5 12.13 7.78 -8.14
N ILE A 6 11.44 8.90 -7.95
CA ILE A 6 10.09 8.97 -7.41
C ILE A 6 9.29 9.78 -8.43
N LYS A 7 8.23 9.21 -8.98
CA LYS A 7 7.34 9.90 -9.93
C LYS A 7 5.92 9.90 -9.41
N GLN A 8 5.22 11.02 -9.52
CA GLN A 8 3.78 11.07 -9.31
C GLN A 8 3.04 10.23 -10.36
N GLN A 9 1.98 9.53 -9.97
CA GLN A 9 1.18 8.74 -10.90
C GLN A 9 0.24 9.64 -11.70
N VAL A 10 0.10 9.35 -13.00
CA VAL A 10 -0.70 10.17 -13.92
C VAL A 10 -2.19 10.15 -13.57
N LYS A 11 -2.73 9.00 -13.15
CA LYS A 11 -4.17 8.84 -12.85
C LYS A 11 -4.55 9.21 -11.41
N ASN A 12 -3.59 9.17 -10.49
CA ASN A 12 -3.83 9.45 -9.07
C ASN A 12 -2.67 10.29 -8.53
N PRO A 13 -2.83 11.63 -8.45
CA PRO A 13 -1.76 12.53 -8.02
C PRO A 13 -1.37 12.33 -6.55
N GLU A 14 -2.23 11.72 -5.72
CA GLU A 14 -1.92 11.41 -4.33
C GLU A 14 -1.03 10.18 -4.18
N ARG A 15 -0.71 9.50 -5.29
CA ARG A 15 0.17 8.32 -5.31
C ARG A 15 1.43 8.57 -6.11
N VAL A 16 2.51 7.99 -5.61
CA VAL A 16 3.86 8.08 -6.18
C VAL A 16 4.41 6.69 -6.44
N SER A 17 4.98 6.51 -7.62
CA SER A 17 5.72 5.31 -8.01
C SER A 17 7.19 5.48 -7.64
N VAL A 18 7.72 4.51 -6.88
CA VAL A 18 9.11 4.50 -6.41
C VAL A 18 9.92 3.50 -7.25
N PHE A 19 11.06 3.96 -7.75
CA PHE A 19 11.99 3.21 -8.57
C PHE A 19 13.28 2.93 -7.80
N VAL A 20 13.61 1.65 -7.66
CA VAL A 20 14.80 1.16 -6.97
C VAL A 20 15.75 0.60 -8.02
N ASP A 21 16.99 1.07 -8.05
CA ASP A 21 18.03 0.67 -9.00
C ASP A 21 17.54 0.73 -10.49
N GLY A 22 16.78 1.77 -10.82
CA GLY A 22 16.23 2.02 -12.16
C GLY A 22 14.99 1.21 -12.52
N LYS A 23 14.52 0.31 -11.64
CA LYS A 23 13.33 -0.52 -11.86
C LYS A 23 12.19 -0.08 -10.97
N TYR A 24 10.97 -0.13 -11.49
CA TYR A 24 9.77 0.07 -10.67
C TYR A 24 9.73 -0.98 -9.55
N SER A 25 9.52 -0.54 -8.31
CA SER A 25 9.49 -1.43 -7.15
C SER A 25 8.10 -1.43 -6.49
N PHE A 26 7.64 -0.28 -6.01
CA PHE A 26 6.37 -0.16 -5.30
C PHE A 26 5.76 1.23 -5.48
N SER A 27 4.53 1.42 -4.99
CA SER A 27 3.82 2.70 -5.07
C SER A 27 3.21 3.06 -3.72
N LEU A 28 3.52 4.24 -3.20
CA LEU A 28 3.03 4.74 -1.92
C LEU A 28 2.08 5.92 -2.12
N THR A 29 1.28 6.25 -1.12
CA THR A 29 0.62 7.55 -1.05
C THR A 29 1.61 8.64 -0.64
N LEU A 30 1.26 9.91 -0.87
CA LEU A 30 2.08 11.05 -0.43
C LEU A 30 2.30 11.03 1.08
N ASP A 31 1.27 10.71 1.87
CA ASP A 31 1.40 10.61 3.33
C ASP A 31 2.37 9.51 3.76
N GLN A 32 2.31 8.34 3.11
CA GLN A 32 3.24 7.24 3.37
C GLN A 32 4.67 7.62 2.95
N LEU A 33 4.85 8.35 1.86
CA LEU A 33 6.17 8.81 1.45
C LEU A 33 6.78 9.77 2.49
N LEU A 34 5.95 10.66 3.04
CA LEU A 34 6.36 11.61 4.09
C LEU A 34 6.64 10.90 5.42
N SER A 35 5.78 9.97 5.84
CA SER A 35 5.95 9.22 7.10
C SER A 35 7.21 8.36 7.09
N GLU A 36 7.47 7.71 5.96
CA GLU A 36 8.65 6.86 5.77
C GLU A 36 9.92 7.67 5.42
N LYS A 37 9.81 9.00 5.32
CA LYS A 37 10.90 9.96 5.02
C LYS A 37 11.72 9.58 3.78
N LEU A 38 11.07 9.00 2.76
CA LEU A 38 11.74 8.54 1.55
C LEU A 38 12.12 9.73 0.66
N LYS A 39 13.36 9.75 0.20
CA LYS A 39 13.89 10.75 -0.73
C LYS A 39 14.66 10.05 -1.85
N LYS A 40 14.82 10.77 -2.95
CA LYS A 40 15.73 10.34 -4.03
C LYS A 40 17.14 10.19 -3.45
N ASP A 41 17.87 9.21 -3.96
CA ASP A 41 19.24 8.88 -3.59
C ASP A 41 19.46 8.25 -2.20
N ILE A 42 18.40 7.87 -1.49
CA ILE A 42 18.52 7.08 -0.25
C ILE A 42 18.88 5.62 -0.59
N GLU A 43 19.81 5.06 0.18
CA GLU A 43 20.09 3.63 0.22
C GLU A 43 19.12 2.93 1.16
N LEU A 44 18.44 1.92 0.64
CA LEU A 44 17.53 1.04 1.34
C LEU A 44 18.13 -0.37 1.41
N GLU A 45 17.99 -0.97 2.57
CA GLU A 45 18.23 -2.39 2.77
C GLU A 45 17.09 -3.22 2.17
N THR A 46 17.37 -4.47 1.79
CA THR A 46 16.39 -5.37 1.17
C THR A 46 15.18 -5.63 2.07
N GLU A 47 15.39 -5.72 3.38
CA GLU A 47 14.32 -5.86 4.37
C GLU A 47 13.40 -4.64 4.39
N ARG A 48 13.98 -3.44 4.31
CA ARG A 48 13.22 -2.20 4.27
C ARG A 48 12.38 -2.08 3.00
N VAL A 49 12.92 -2.49 1.86
CA VAL A 49 12.14 -2.54 0.60
C VAL A 49 10.94 -3.48 0.75
N LYS A 50 11.13 -4.68 1.34
CA LYS A 50 10.02 -5.62 1.58
C LYS A 50 8.93 -5.03 2.48
N GLN A 51 9.32 -4.32 3.54
CA GLN A 51 8.37 -3.62 4.41
C GLN A 51 7.56 -2.56 3.65
N LEU A 52 8.23 -1.76 2.80
CA LEU A 52 7.56 -0.72 2.00
C LEU A 52 6.63 -1.31 0.94
N VAL A 53 7.01 -2.44 0.33
CA VAL A 53 6.15 -3.19 -0.59
C VAL A 53 4.90 -3.69 0.13
N LYS A 54 5.08 -4.31 1.31
CA LYS A 54 3.97 -4.77 2.15
C LYS A 54 3.03 -3.62 2.52
N LEU A 55 3.57 -2.51 3.00
CA LEU A 55 2.80 -1.31 3.36
C LEU A 55 2.04 -0.70 2.16
N SER A 56 2.64 -0.72 0.96
CA SER A 56 1.97 -0.34 -0.28
C SER A 56 0.77 -1.26 -0.60
N ASP A 57 0.94 -2.57 -0.46
CA ASP A 57 -0.11 -3.53 -0.80
C ASP A 57 -1.25 -3.53 0.22
N GLU A 58 -0.93 -3.41 1.51
CA GLU A 58 -1.91 -3.18 2.57
C GLU A 58 -2.73 -1.91 2.31
N GLY A 59 -2.07 -0.80 1.95
CA GLY A 59 -2.74 0.45 1.63
C GLY A 59 -3.74 0.34 0.46
N LYS A 60 -3.40 -0.44 -0.58
CA LYS A 60 -4.33 -0.69 -1.71
C LYS A 60 -5.54 -1.52 -1.29
N ILE A 61 -5.34 -2.53 -0.45
CA ILE A 61 -6.43 -3.37 0.05
C ILE A 61 -7.35 -2.53 0.94
N ARG A 62 -6.77 -1.71 1.83
CA ARG A 62 -7.52 -0.80 2.70
C ARG A 62 -8.37 0.19 1.90
N ALA A 63 -7.81 0.85 0.90
CA ALA A 63 -8.57 1.77 0.05
C ALA A 63 -9.76 1.07 -0.63
N ARG A 64 -9.53 -0.11 -1.21
CA ARG A 64 -10.60 -0.92 -1.85
C ARG A 64 -11.62 -1.46 -0.87
N ALA A 65 -11.22 -1.71 0.37
CA ALA A 65 -12.08 -2.14 1.45
C ALA A 65 -13.03 -1.00 1.85
N LEU A 66 -12.49 0.20 2.04
CA LEU A 66 -13.27 1.41 2.33
C LEU A 66 -14.25 1.74 1.20
N GLU A 67 -13.79 1.75 -0.05
CA GLU A 67 -14.66 1.96 -1.22
C GLU A 67 -15.82 0.96 -1.25
N TRP A 68 -15.56 -0.31 -0.92
CA TRP A 68 -16.59 -1.34 -0.88
C TRP A 68 -17.56 -1.15 0.29
N LEU A 69 -17.06 -0.85 1.50
CA LEU A 69 -17.86 -0.58 2.69
C LEU A 69 -18.76 0.65 2.55
N LEU A 70 -18.35 1.64 1.77
CA LEU A 70 -19.14 2.85 1.51
C LEU A 70 -20.35 2.62 0.59
N THR A 71 -20.44 1.46 -0.09
CA THR A 71 -21.55 1.19 -1.01
C THR A 71 -22.87 0.90 -0.30
N ARG A 72 -22.83 0.21 0.84
CA ARG A 72 -23.97 -0.13 1.71
C ARG A 72 -23.46 -0.73 3.03
N PRO A 73 -24.31 -0.88 4.05
CA PRO A 73 -23.98 -1.69 5.21
C PRO A 73 -23.66 -3.14 4.82
N HIS A 74 -22.55 -3.64 5.36
CA HIS A 74 -22.07 -5.01 5.21
C HIS A 74 -21.83 -5.63 6.58
N SER A 75 -22.05 -6.94 6.68
CA SER A 75 -21.71 -7.71 7.88
C SER A 75 -20.21 -7.99 7.97
N THR A 76 -19.72 -8.24 9.18
CA THR A 76 -18.33 -8.64 9.42
C THR A 76 -17.92 -9.87 8.62
N ARG A 77 -18.85 -10.83 8.43
CA ARG A 77 -18.60 -12.03 7.62
C ARG A 77 -18.40 -11.67 6.15
N GLU A 78 -19.28 -10.85 5.57
CA GLU A 78 -19.14 -10.41 4.18
C GLU A 78 -17.82 -9.65 3.98
N PHE A 79 -17.42 -8.85 4.97
CA PHE A 79 -16.16 -8.12 4.92
C PHE A 79 -14.94 -9.04 4.96
N ARG A 80 -14.91 -10.04 5.85
CA ARG A 80 -13.86 -11.07 5.85
C ARG A 80 -13.79 -11.82 4.53
N ASP A 81 -14.93 -12.25 4.00
CA ASP A 81 -15.02 -12.97 2.73
C ASP A 81 -14.53 -12.12 1.57
N TYR A 82 -14.86 -10.82 1.56
CA TYR A 82 -14.37 -9.86 0.57
C TYR A 82 -12.84 -9.73 0.61
N LEU A 83 -12.26 -9.53 1.80
CA LEU A 83 -10.81 -9.39 1.96
C LEU A 83 -10.06 -10.69 1.60
N TYR A 84 -10.61 -11.85 1.97
CA TYR A 84 -10.07 -13.15 1.59
C TYR A 84 -10.05 -13.33 0.06
N ARG A 85 -11.13 -12.94 -0.65
CA ARG A 85 -11.17 -12.94 -2.12
C ARG A 85 -10.14 -11.99 -2.75
N LYS A 86 -9.75 -10.92 -2.04
CA LYS A 86 -8.67 -10.02 -2.46
C LYS A 86 -7.27 -10.53 -2.13
N LYS A 87 -7.14 -11.75 -1.58
CA LYS A 87 -5.88 -12.38 -1.18
C LYS A 87 -5.11 -11.56 -0.14
N ALA A 88 -5.83 -10.88 0.75
CA ALA A 88 -5.24 -10.22 1.89
C ALA A 88 -4.61 -11.25 2.85
N GLU A 89 -3.50 -10.89 3.49
CA GLU A 89 -2.94 -11.72 4.57
C GLU A 89 -3.90 -11.80 5.75
N LYS A 90 -3.94 -12.93 6.44
CA LYS A 90 -4.86 -13.17 7.56
C LYS A 90 -4.74 -12.09 8.64
N ASP A 91 -3.51 -11.68 8.96
CA ASP A 91 -3.24 -10.64 9.97
C ASP A 91 -3.80 -9.28 9.55
N LEU A 92 -3.73 -8.95 8.25
CA LEU A 92 -4.34 -7.74 7.71
C LEU A 92 -5.87 -7.79 7.76
N ILE A 93 -6.46 -8.97 7.51
CA ILE A 93 -7.91 -9.15 7.55
C ILE A 93 -8.44 -8.85 8.94
N GLU A 94 -7.89 -9.49 9.98
CA GLU A 94 -8.37 -9.27 11.35
C GLU A 94 -8.11 -7.82 11.79
N LYS A 95 -6.95 -7.24 11.45
CA LYS A 95 -6.67 -5.83 11.74
C LYS A 95 -7.69 -4.87 11.13
N LEU A 96 -8.10 -5.09 9.88
CA LEU A 96 -9.09 -4.24 9.21
C LEU A 96 -10.51 -4.45 9.74
N VAL A 97 -10.81 -5.64 10.27
CA VAL A 97 -12.12 -5.99 10.84
C VAL A 97 -12.30 -5.40 12.24
N GLU A 98 -11.22 -5.23 13.00
CA GLU A 98 -11.22 -4.69 14.36
C GLU A 98 -11.11 -3.15 14.43
N GLU A 99 -10.59 -2.50 13.38
CA GLU A 99 -10.58 -1.03 13.24
C GLU A 99 -12.00 -0.43 13.22
#